data_AF-A0A8H7TUT8-F1
#
_entry.id   AF-A0A8H7TUT8-F1
#
_cell.length_a   1.000
_cell.length_b   1.000
_cell.length_c   1.000
_cell.angle_alpha   90.00
_cell.angle_beta   90.00
_cell.angle_gamma   90.00
#
_symmetry.space_group_name_H-M   'P 1'
#
loop_
_entity.id
_entity.type
_entity.pdbx_description
1 polymer ?
#
loop_
_entity_poly.entity_id
_entity_poly.type
_entity_poly.pdbx_seq_one_letter_code
_entity_poly.pdbx_strand_id
1 'polypeptide(L)'
;MSSVFQHSTGIDIAADSIASARQNASLNGLDEDRCSFIAADAGELFKNIRYNADETVVVLDPPRKGCDADFLGQLTRFGPKRVVYVSCNVHTQARDVGVLVRGEGRAVGMRWKAWLVLTFSPRPGMWKASLSSTGLKSKAPI
;
A
#
# COMPACT_ATOMS: atom_id res chain seq x y z
N MET A 1 -1.47 3.87 -18.69
CA MET A 1 -0.63 3.38 -17.58
C MET A 1 0.77 4.00 -17.64
N SER A 2 1.46 4.05 -16.50
CA SER A 2 2.87 4.49 -16.41
C SER A 2 3.79 3.62 -17.29
N SER A 3 4.88 4.20 -17.81
CA SER A 3 5.95 3.44 -18.48
C SER A 3 6.72 2.50 -17.52
N VAL A 4 6.53 2.67 -16.21
CA VAL A 4 7.26 1.94 -15.16
C VAL A 4 6.54 0.65 -14.73
N PHE A 5 5.21 0.60 -14.83
CA PHE A 5 4.41 -0.54 -14.40
C PHE A 5 3.65 -1.12 -15.59
N GLN A 6 3.92 -2.39 -15.90
CA GLN A 6 3.24 -3.10 -16.99
C GLN A 6 1.84 -3.56 -16.60
N HIS A 7 1.67 -3.94 -15.33
CA HIS A 7 0.43 -4.50 -14.78
C HIS A 7 0.10 -3.87 -13.43
N SER A 8 -1.18 -3.79 -13.11
CA SER A 8 -1.68 -3.42 -11.78
C SER A 8 -2.94 -4.21 -11.42
N THR A 9 -3.06 -4.59 -10.15
CA THR A 9 -4.27 -5.22 -9.59
C THR A 9 -4.80 -4.40 -8.43
N GLY A 10 -6.04 -3.93 -8.52
CA GLY A 10 -6.78 -3.32 -7.42
C GLY A 10 -7.55 -4.38 -6.63
N ILE A 11 -7.52 -4.31 -5.31
CA ILE A 11 -8.20 -5.28 -4.43
C ILE A 11 -8.97 -4.53 -3.37
N ASP A 12 -10.23 -4.91 -3.19
CA ASP A 12 -11.15 -4.35 -2.20
C ASP A 12 -12.15 -5.45 -1.79
N ILE A 13 -12.66 -5.40 -0.55
CA ILE A 13 -13.72 -6.32 -0.10
C ILE A 13 -15.09 -5.91 -0.65
N ALA A 14 -15.29 -4.62 -0.94
CA ALA A 14 -16.55 -4.10 -1.44
C ALA A 14 -16.70 -4.38 -2.95
N ALA A 15 -17.60 -5.30 -3.29
CA ALA A 15 -17.87 -5.66 -4.68
C ALA A 15 -18.34 -4.46 -5.54
N ASP A 16 -19.11 -3.53 -4.97
CA ASP A 16 -19.57 -2.32 -5.65
C ASP A 16 -18.41 -1.37 -6.00
N SER A 17 -17.42 -1.25 -5.11
CA SER A 17 -16.17 -0.51 -5.36
C SER A 17 -15.40 -1.13 -6.54
N ILE A 18 -15.32 -2.45 -6.60
CA ILE A 18 -14.67 -3.19 -7.67
C ILE A 18 -15.41 -3.03 -9.00
N ALA A 19 -16.74 -3.09 -9.00
CA ALA A 19 -17.56 -2.85 -10.19
C ALA A 19 -17.34 -1.42 -10.74
N SER A 20 -17.33 -0.43 -9.84
CA SER A 20 -17.05 0.97 -10.18
C SER A 20 -15.64 1.14 -10.73
N ALA A 21 -14.64 0.46 -10.15
CA ALA A 21 -13.26 0.51 -10.60
C ALA A 21 -13.07 -0.08 -12.00
N ARG A 22 -13.72 -1.22 -12.30
CA ARG A 22 -13.74 -1.82 -13.64
C ARG A 22 -14.40 -0.91 -14.67
N GLN A 23 -15.53 -0.30 -14.32
CA GLN A 23 -16.20 0.67 -15.19
C GLN A 23 -15.28 1.87 -15.48
N ASN A 24 -14.63 2.43 -14.45
CA ASN A 24 -13.70 3.53 -14.61
C ASN A 24 -12.50 3.15 -15.48
N ALA A 25 -11.97 1.93 -15.33
CA ALA A 25 -10.89 1.44 -16.18
C ALA A 25 -11.32 1.33 -17.65
N SER A 26 -12.50 0.77 -17.90
CA SER A 26 -13.09 0.67 -19.24
C SER A 26 -13.27 2.05 -19.89
N LEU A 27 -13.82 3.03 -19.16
CA LEU A 27 -14.00 4.40 -19.63
C LEU A 27 -12.68 5.10 -20.00
N ASN A 28 -11.56 4.65 -19.42
CA ASN A 28 -10.23 5.17 -19.71
C ASN A 28 -9.43 4.31 -20.69
N GLY A 29 -10.06 3.30 -21.32
CA GLY A 29 -9.39 2.40 -22.28
C GLY A 29 -8.24 1.60 -21.66
N LEU A 30 -8.38 1.21 -20.38
CA LEU A 30 -7.42 0.34 -19.71
C LEU A 30 -7.85 -1.11 -19.88
N ASP A 31 -7.05 -1.85 -20.63
CA ASP A 31 -7.28 -3.27 -20.89
C ASP A 31 -7.17 -4.11 -19.61
N GLU A 32 -8.01 -5.16 -19.51
CA GLU A 32 -8.08 -6.03 -18.32
C GLU A 32 -6.81 -6.86 -18.10
N ASP A 33 -6.03 -7.11 -19.15
CA ASP A 33 -4.73 -7.79 -19.07
C ASP A 33 -3.72 -6.95 -18.28
N ARG A 34 -3.79 -5.61 -18.40
CA ARG A 34 -2.90 -4.65 -17.73
C ARG A 34 -3.46 -4.12 -16.42
N CYS A 35 -4.77 -3.98 -16.30
CA CYS A 35 -5.44 -3.40 -15.14
C CYS A 35 -6.60 -4.29 -14.69
N SER A 36 -6.37 -5.07 -13.64
CA SER A 36 -7.37 -6.00 -13.10
C SER A 36 -7.86 -5.59 -11.72
N PHE A 37 -9.05 -6.06 -11.36
CA PHE A 37 -9.67 -5.77 -10.06
C PHE A 37 -10.27 -7.04 -9.46
N ILE A 38 -10.02 -7.27 -8.18
CA ILE A 38 -10.44 -8.48 -7.46
C ILE A 38 -11.22 -8.08 -6.21
N ALA A 39 -12.42 -8.65 -6.05
CA ALA A 39 -13.16 -8.56 -4.80
C ALA A 39 -12.65 -9.66 -3.86
N ALA A 40 -11.89 -9.29 -2.82
CA ALA A 40 -11.30 -10.25 -1.89
C ALA A 40 -11.07 -9.65 -0.50
N ASP A 41 -11.07 -10.51 0.51
CA ASP A 41 -10.68 -10.15 1.87
C ASP A 41 -9.15 -9.98 2.00
N ALA A 42 -8.72 -9.03 2.82
CA ALA A 42 -7.32 -8.72 3.07
C ALA A 42 -6.54 -9.92 3.66
N GLY A 43 -7.22 -10.80 4.41
CA GLY A 43 -6.70 -12.02 5.04
C GLY A 43 -6.24 -13.11 4.05
N GLU A 44 -6.70 -13.04 2.80
CA GLU A 44 -6.42 -14.04 1.76
C GLU A 44 -5.74 -13.43 0.53
N LEU A 45 -5.40 -12.14 0.63
CA LEU A 45 -5.07 -11.27 -0.49
C LEU A 45 -3.86 -11.75 -1.29
N PHE A 46 -2.82 -12.23 -0.60
CA PHE A 46 -1.57 -12.64 -1.25
C PHE A 46 -1.58 -14.06 -1.81
N LYS A 47 -2.57 -14.91 -1.48
CA LYS A 47 -2.59 -16.30 -1.96
C LYS A 47 -2.77 -16.41 -3.47
N ASN A 48 -3.45 -15.43 -4.07
CA ASN A 48 -3.77 -15.41 -5.49
C ASN A 48 -2.89 -14.45 -6.31
N ILE A 49 -1.96 -13.75 -5.67
CA ILE A 49 -1.05 -12.83 -6.36
C ILE A 49 0.10 -13.61 -7.01
N ARG A 50 0.26 -13.44 -8.32
CA ARG A 50 1.30 -14.10 -9.12
C ARG A 50 2.51 -13.19 -9.42
N TYR A 51 2.56 -12.00 -8.83
CA TYR A 51 3.65 -11.06 -9.07
C TYR A 51 4.94 -11.47 -8.34
N ASN A 52 6.09 -11.24 -9.00
CA ASN A 52 7.39 -11.33 -8.33
C ASN A 52 7.51 -10.22 -7.29
N ALA A 53 7.74 -10.61 -6.04
CA ALA A 53 7.85 -9.68 -4.92
C ALA A 53 8.92 -8.59 -5.13
N ASP A 54 10.09 -8.96 -5.62
CA ASP A 54 11.23 -8.06 -5.88
C ASP A 54 11.01 -7.03 -7.01
N GLU A 55 9.92 -7.19 -7.74
CA GLU A 55 9.47 -6.32 -8.84
C GLU A 55 8.14 -5.63 -8.51
N THR A 56 7.58 -5.89 -7.33
CA THR A 56 6.27 -5.39 -6.92
C THR A 56 6.35 -4.19 -5.99
N VAL A 57 5.44 -3.24 -6.21
CA VAL A 57 5.15 -2.16 -5.27
C VAL A 57 3.73 -2.34 -4.77
N VAL A 58 3.54 -2.37 -3.45
CA VAL A 58 2.22 -2.40 -2.84
C VAL A 58 1.83 -0.99 -2.41
N VAL A 59 0.66 -0.54 -2.84
CA VAL A 59 0.04 0.70 -2.35
C VAL A 59 -1.07 0.33 -1.38
N LEU A 60 -1.02 0.87 -0.18
CA LEU A 60 -1.92 0.56 0.91
C LEU A 60 -2.65 1.83 1.36
N ASP A 61 -3.98 1.80 1.35
CA ASP A 61 -4.84 2.85 1.88
C ASP A 61 -5.83 2.23 2.88
N PRO A 62 -5.41 1.96 4.13
CA PRO A 62 -6.22 1.26 5.09
C PRO A 62 -7.23 2.19 5.76
N PRO A 63 -8.31 1.64 6.37
CA PRO A 63 -9.25 2.44 7.16
C PRO A 63 -8.55 3.14 8.33
N ARG A 64 -9.24 4.08 9.00
CA ARG A 64 -8.69 4.87 10.13
C ARG A 64 -8.10 4.02 11.27
N LYS A 65 -8.58 2.77 11.43
CA LYS A 65 -8.08 1.79 12.42
C LYS A 65 -6.72 1.15 12.06
N GLY A 66 -6.20 1.40 10.86
CA GLY A 66 -5.00 0.77 10.31
C GLY A 66 -5.25 -0.63 9.77
N CYS A 67 -4.17 -1.37 9.55
CA CYS A 67 -4.19 -2.77 9.16
C CYS A 67 -4.39 -3.69 10.37
N ASP A 68 -4.95 -4.88 10.12
CA ASP A 68 -4.90 -5.98 11.08
C ASP A 68 -3.54 -6.71 11.02
N ALA A 69 -3.28 -7.51 12.05
CA ALA A 69 -2.02 -8.23 12.20
C ALA A 69 -1.82 -9.31 11.12
N ASP A 70 -2.91 -9.93 10.65
CA ASP A 70 -2.85 -10.99 9.65
C ASP A 70 -2.40 -10.42 8.29
N PHE A 71 -2.99 -9.30 7.87
CA PHE A 71 -2.59 -8.59 6.67
C PHE A 71 -1.12 -8.14 6.73
N LEU A 72 -0.68 -7.55 7.84
CA LEU A 72 0.72 -7.13 8.01
C LEU A 72 1.67 -8.34 7.94
N GLY A 73 1.26 -9.48 8.52
CA GLY A 73 1.99 -10.73 8.44
C GLY A 73 2.11 -11.26 7.01
N GLN A 74 1.02 -11.27 6.25
CA GLN A 74 1.04 -11.68 4.84
C GLN A 74 1.86 -10.71 3.97
N LEU A 75 1.73 -9.40 4.16
CA LEU A 75 2.50 -8.39 3.42
C LEU A 75 4.00 -8.54 3.65
N THR A 76 4.40 -8.82 4.90
CA THR A 76 5.82 -9.02 5.24
C THR A 76 6.35 -10.34 4.67
N ARG A 77 5.52 -11.39 4.62
CA ARG A 77 5.86 -12.68 3.98
C ARG A 77 5.95 -12.57 2.45
N PHE A 78 5.05 -11.80 1.84
CA PHE A 78 5.11 -11.52 0.41
C PHE A 78 6.37 -10.75 0.05
N GLY A 79 6.79 -9.82 0.93
CA GLY A 79 8.10 -9.15 0.83
C GLY A 79 8.26 -8.27 -0.42
N PRO A 80 7.31 -7.37 -0.74
CA PRO A 80 7.40 -6.56 -1.94
C PRO A 80 8.60 -5.62 -1.89
N LYS A 81 9.16 -5.28 -3.06
CA LYS A 81 10.28 -4.34 -3.19
C LYS A 81 10.04 -3.02 -2.46
N ARG A 82 8.80 -2.51 -2.50
CA ARG A 82 8.38 -1.29 -1.81
C ARG A 82 6.94 -1.37 -1.34
N VAL A 83 6.67 -0.71 -0.21
CA VAL A 83 5.32 -0.43 0.29
C VAL A 83 5.14 1.07 0.35
N VAL A 84 4.05 1.57 -0.25
CA VAL A 84 3.58 2.94 -0.12
C VAL A 84 2.37 2.91 0.81
N TYR A 85 2.52 3.49 2.00
CA TYR A 85 1.46 3.52 3.02
C TYR A 85 0.81 4.90 3.02
N VAL A 86 -0.44 4.97 2.57
CA VAL A 86 -1.29 6.17 2.64
C VAL A 86 -2.14 6.08 3.90
N SER A 87 -2.22 7.17 4.68
CA SER A 87 -3.02 7.18 5.90
C SER A 87 -3.57 8.56 6.23
N CYS A 88 -4.78 8.58 6.77
CA CYS A 88 -5.37 9.74 7.42
C CYS A 88 -5.24 9.71 8.96
N ASN A 89 -4.65 8.67 9.54
CA ASN A 89 -4.41 8.53 10.98
C ASN A 89 -2.96 8.13 11.27
N VAL A 90 -2.16 9.11 11.66
CA VAL A 90 -0.72 8.94 11.92
C VAL A 90 -0.41 7.97 13.08
N HIS A 91 -1.31 7.80 14.04
CA HIS A 91 -1.08 6.92 15.18
C HIS A 91 -1.13 5.44 14.79
N THR A 92 -2.16 5.04 14.03
CA THR A 92 -2.28 3.66 13.55
C THR A 92 -1.25 3.38 12.46
N GLN A 93 -0.92 4.36 11.61
CA GLN A 93 0.20 4.25 10.68
C GLN A 93 1.54 3.99 11.41
N ALA A 94 1.86 4.75 12.47
CA ALA A 94 3.10 4.55 13.22
C ALA A 94 3.19 3.17 13.86
N ARG A 95 2.07 2.64 14.40
CA ARG A 95 1.97 1.27 14.90
C ARG A 95 2.27 0.24 13.80
N ASP A 96 1.60 0.36 12.66
CA ASP A 96 1.68 -0.63 11.58
C ASP A 96 3.07 -0.61 10.91
N VAL A 97 3.64 0.58 10.69
CA VAL A 97 5.03 0.75 10.24
C VAL A 97 6.00 0.14 11.25
N GLY A 98 5.76 0.30 12.55
CA GLY A 98 6.56 -0.33 13.60
C GLY A 98 6.64 -1.85 13.47
N VAL A 99 5.50 -2.50 13.19
CA VAL A 99 5.44 -3.95 12.93
C VAL A 99 6.23 -4.32 11.66
N LEU A 100 6.01 -3.60 10.55
CA LEU A 100 6.69 -3.86 9.27
C LEU A 100 8.21 -3.69 9.36
N VAL A 101 8.68 -2.69 10.11
CA VAL A 101 10.12 -2.42 10.28
C VAL A 101 10.78 -3.47 11.17
N ARG A 102 10.11 -3.93 12.23
CA ARG A 102 10.64 -4.95 13.14
C ARG A 102 10.72 -6.33 12.50
N GLY A 103 9.86 -6.64 11.54
CA GLY A 103 9.83 -7.96 10.90
C GLY A 103 9.42 -9.07 11.87
N GLU A 104 8.37 -8.84 12.67
CA GLU A 104 7.87 -9.86 13.59
C GLU A 104 7.38 -11.11 12.82
N GLY A 105 7.79 -12.32 13.24
CA GLY A 105 7.29 -13.58 12.65
C GLY A 105 8.08 -14.19 11.48
N ARG A 106 9.42 -14.30 11.60
CA ARG A 106 10.36 -14.94 10.64
C ARG A 106 10.55 -14.22 9.29
N ALA A 107 10.09 -12.99 9.15
CA ALA A 107 10.26 -12.22 7.92
C ALA A 107 11.35 -11.15 8.07
N VAL A 108 12.03 -10.80 6.98
CA VAL A 108 13.04 -9.72 6.98
C VAL A 108 12.31 -8.39 7.15
N GLY A 109 12.70 -7.60 8.14
CA GLY A 109 12.11 -6.29 8.41
C GLY A 109 12.27 -5.32 7.24
N MET A 110 11.25 -4.50 7.00
CA MET A 110 11.28 -3.48 5.95
C MET A 110 12.08 -2.25 6.40
N ARG A 111 12.88 -1.67 5.49
CA ARG A 111 13.55 -0.40 5.77
C ARG A 111 12.67 0.77 5.34
N TRP A 112 12.26 1.56 6.31
CA TRP A 112 11.53 2.80 6.10
C TRP A 112 12.44 3.89 5.51
N LYS A 113 12.00 4.56 4.43
CA LYS A 113 12.86 5.48 3.66
C LYS A 113 12.44 6.95 3.70
N ALA A 114 11.14 7.25 3.69
CA ALA A 114 10.60 8.60 3.66
C ALA A 114 9.10 8.60 4.00
N TRP A 115 8.58 9.73 4.52
CA TRP A 115 7.15 10.07 4.54
C TRP A 115 6.92 11.31 3.70
N LEU A 116 5.67 11.50 3.32
CA LEU A 116 5.13 12.76 2.83
C LEU A 116 3.85 13.04 3.61
N VAL A 117 3.72 14.27 4.13
CA VAL A 117 2.47 14.71 4.76
C VAL A 117 1.71 15.58 3.75
N LEU A 118 0.52 15.11 3.39
CA LEU A 118 -0.42 15.84 2.55
C LEU A 118 -1.56 16.38 3.43
N THR A 119 -1.69 17.69 3.49
CA THR A 119 -2.81 18.35 4.15
C THR A 119 -3.92 18.62 3.15
N PHE A 120 -5.08 17.99 3.35
CA PHE A 120 -6.29 18.27 2.57
C PHE A 120 -7.06 19.42 3.24
N SER A 121 -7.11 20.57 2.57
CA SER A 121 -7.94 21.70 3.00
C SER A 121 -9.34 21.57 2.38
N PRO A 122 -10.43 21.78 3.12
CA PRO A 122 -11.78 21.77 2.56
C PRO A 122 -12.06 22.96 1.63
N ARG A 123 -11.15 23.94 1.52
CA ARG A 123 -11.27 25.05 0.56
C ARG A 123 -10.73 24.62 -0.81
N PRO A 124 -11.55 24.67 -1.88
CA PRO A 124 -11.08 24.40 -3.25
C PRO A 124 -9.86 25.26 -3.59
N GLY A 125 -8.82 24.65 -4.17
CA GLY A 125 -7.66 25.38 -4.73
C GLY A 125 -6.45 25.59 -3.81
N MET A 126 -6.45 25.11 -2.56
CA MET A 126 -5.26 25.14 -1.68
C MET A 126 -4.76 23.74 -1.35
N TRP A 127 -3.89 23.21 -2.22
CA TRP A 127 -3.10 22.01 -1.94
C TRP A 127 -1.78 22.45 -1.30
N LYS A 128 -1.52 22.07 -0.05
CA LYS A 128 -0.18 22.18 0.56
C LYS A 128 0.37 20.78 0.81
N ALA A 129 1.38 20.41 0.04
CA ALA A 129 2.21 19.24 0.29
C ALA A 129 3.46 19.68 1.08
N SER A 130 3.76 18.99 2.19
CA SER A 130 4.99 19.19 2.95
C SER A 130 5.78 17.89 2.96
N LEU A 131 6.86 17.84 2.18
CA LEU A 131 7.78 16.70 2.17
C LEU A 131 8.84 16.92 3.25
N SER A 132 8.99 15.96 4.17
CA SER A 132 10.16 15.89 5.05
C SER A 132 10.73 14.48 4.98
N SER A 133 12.00 14.37 4.62
CA SER A 133 12.71 13.10 4.64
C SER A 133 13.45 12.98 5.98
N THR A 134 13.11 11.96 6.77
CA THR A 134 13.93 11.58 7.90
C THR A 134 15.00 10.61 7.43
N GLY A 135 16.25 11.05 7.46
CA GLY A 135 17.38 10.14 7.52
C GLY A 135 17.34 9.39 8.86
N LEU A 136 16.63 8.27 8.90
CA LEU A 136 16.66 7.37 10.04
C LEU A 136 18.06 6.72 10.06
N LYS A 137 18.99 7.30 10.83
CA LYS A 137 20.25 6.63 11.16
C LYS A 137 19.90 5.39 11.96
N SER A 138 19.96 4.22 11.34
CA SER A 138 19.91 2.95 12.05
C SER A 138 21.10 2.88 13.00
N LYS A 139 20.89 3.13 14.30
CA LYS A 139 21.72 2.52 15.33
C LYS A 139 21.23 1.09 15.46
N ALA A 140 21.97 0.15 14.89
CA ALA A 140 21.85 -1.24 15.27
C ALA A 140 22.23 -1.37 16.75
N PRO A 141 21.48 -2.11 17.59
CA PRO A 141 22.00 -2.52 18.88
C PRO A 141 23.09 -3.58 18.67
N ILE A 142 24.17 -3.44 19.45
CA ILE A 142 25.23 -4.43 19.64
C ILE A 142 24.64 -5.66 20.34
#